data_AF-A0ABC9XUA0-F1
#
_entry.id   AF-A0ABC9XUA0-F1
#
_cell.length_a   1.000
_cell.length_b   1.000
_cell.length_c   1.000
_cell.angle_alpha   90.00
_cell.angle_beta   90.00
_cell.angle_gamma   90.00
#
_symmetry.space_group_name_H-M   'P 1'
#
loop_
_entity.id
_entity.type
_entity.pdbx_description
1 polymer ?
#
loop_
_entity_poly.entity_id
_entity_poly.type
_entity_poly.pdbx_seq_one_letter_code
_entity_poly.pdbx_strand_id
1 'polypeptide(L)'
;MHRATPPTPPLPPLPSTDRLEAPERPSRRGAMRLSALLCAGRLRLPAGYRHGTWRPGTAAAQLRNPPGLRRRKIFVEPIAREDWKVFRGDTVQVLTGKDAGKQAMVTQVVRARNWVVVEGLNTHYRYVNRTTKYAGTYIASEAPLLLNQISLVDPEDRKPTEVEWRYTEEGERVRVSLRSGRIIPLPLRQRWDGIVPEQWIDGPKDTTVEDALDKTYLPSLKTFEEEIMDAMGIVETRRAKKSYWY
;
A
#
# COMPACT_ATOMS: atom_id res chain seq x y z
N MET A 1 61.33 57.92 -48.31
CA MET A 1 61.13 58.53 -46.98
C MET A 1 60.89 57.42 -45.98
N HIS A 2 61.94 57.01 -45.27
CA HIS A 2 61.84 56.04 -44.18
C HIS A 2 61.11 56.68 -43.00
N ARG A 3 59.99 56.09 -42.56
CA ARG A 3 59.42 56.38 -41.24
C ARG A 3 59.68 55.20 -40.33
N ALA A 4 60.57 55.44 -39.36
CA ALA A 4 60.91 54.52 -38.29
C ALA A 4 59.70 54.29 -37.38
N THR A 5 59.44 53.03 -37.05
CA THR A 5 58.50 52.60 -36.02
C THR A 5 59.12 52.83 -34.63
N PRO A 6 58.36 53.33 -33.64
CA PRO A 6 58.88 53.54 -32.28
C PRO A 6 59.02 52.20 -31.52
N PRO A 7 59.96 52.11 -30.57
CA PRO A 7 60.19 50.89 -29.78
C PRO A 7 59.09 50.64 -28.75
N THR A 8 58.68 49.38 -28.61
CA THR A 8 57.70 48.88 -27.64
C THR A 8 58.29 48.87 -26.22
N PRO A 9 57.56 49.34 -25.19
CA PRO A 9 58.02 49.26 -23.80
C PRO A 9 57.95 47.82 -23.24
N PRO A 10 58.81 47.45 -22.28
CA PRO A 10 58.83 46.10 -21.70
C PRO A 10 57.62 45.86 -20.79
N LEU A 11 57.08 44.64 -20.86
CA LEU A 11 55.93 44.19 -20.07
C LEU A 11 56.29 43.99 -18.58
N PRO A 12 55.38 44.28 -17.64
CA PRO A 12 55.58 44.02 -16.22
C PRO A 12 55.57 42.50 -15.91
N PRO A 13 56.26 42.05 -14.83
CA PRO A 13 56.27 40.65 -14.45
C PRO A 13 54.90 40.18 -13.96
N LEU A 14 54.51 38.97 -14.35
CA LEU A 14 53.24 38.34 -13.96
C LEU A 14 53.26 37.96 -12.46
N PRO A 15 52.14 38.13 -11.73
CA PRO A 15 52.05 37.68 -10.35
C PRO A 15 52.15 36.15 -10.26
N SER A 16 52.87 35.67 -9.25
CA SER A 16 52.99 34.26 -8.90
C SER A 16 51.61 33.63 -8.76
N THR A 17 51.33 32.59 -9.53
CA THR A 17 50.09 31.82 -9.41
C THR A 17 50.03 31.15 -8.05
N ASP A 18 49.24 31.73 -7.13
CA ASP A 18 48.76 31.03 -5.97
C ASP A 18 48.11 29.72 -6.41
N ARG A 19 48.50 28.63 -5.75
CA ARG A 19 47.97 27.29 -5.97
C ARG A 19 46.46 27.33 -5.73
N LEU A 20 45.68 27.30 -6.81
CA LEU A 20 44.27 26.98 -6.75
C LEU A 20 44.14 25.53 -6.23
N GLU A 21 43.70 25.39 -4.98
CA GLU A 21 43.21 24.12 -4.44
C GLU A 21 42.10 23.60 -5.35
N ALA A 22 42.30 22.40 -5.90
CA ALA A 22 41.30 21.73 -6.69
C ALA A 22 40.07 21.41 -5.81
N PRO A 23 38.83 21.64 -6.28
CA PRO A 23 37.66 21.28 -5.50
C PRO A 23 37.59 19.75 -5.33
N GLU A 24 37.39 19.31 -4.08
CA GLU A 24 37.18 17.91 -3.75
C GLU A 24 36.05 17.31 -4.59
N ARG A 25 36.36 16.20 -5.28
CA ARG A 25 35.35 15.48 -6.07
C ARG A 25 34.31 14.89 -5.10
N PRO A 26 33.01 15.18 -5.25
CA PRO A 26 32.00 14.58 -4.41
C PRO A 26 32.03 13.06 -4.60
N SER A 27 32.05 12.34 -3.48
CA SER A 27 32.08 10.88 -3.43
C SER A 27 31.00 10.29 -4.34
N ARG A 28 31.35 9.34 -5.20
CA ARG A 28 30.41 8.51 -5.95
C ARG A 28 29.63 7.61 -4.99
N ARG A 29 28.74 8.17 -4.17
CA ARG A 29 27.63 7.41 -3.60
C ARG A 29 26.67 7.17 -4.75
N GLY A 30 26.66 5.94 -5.27
CA GLY A 30 25.86 5.55 -6.42
C GLY A 30 24.42 6.02 -6.26
N ALA A 31 24.01 6.98 -7.09
CA ALA A 31 22.62 7.32 -7.24
C ALA A 31 21.91 6.06 -7.77
N MET A 32 21.16 5.41 -6.89
CA MET A 32 20.27 4.31 -7.26
C MET A 32 19.36 4.82 -8.38
N ARG A 33 19.36 4.12 -9.53
CA ARG A 33 18.47 4.43 -10.66
C ARG A 33 17.03 4.50 -10.13
N LEU A 34 16.25 5.49 -10.56
CA LEU A 34 14.84 5.69 -10.15
C LEU A 34 13.97 4.42 -10.25
N SER A 35 14.31 3.52 -11.18
CA SER A 35 13.70 2.19 -11.31
C SER A 35 13.92 1.27 -10.10
N ALA A 36 15.07 1.37 -9.42
CA ALA A 36 15.37 0.63 -8.19
C ALA A 36 14.60 1.20 -6.98
N LEU A 37 14.36 2.51 -6.94
CA LEU A 37 13.54 3.17 -5.90
C LEU A 37 12.05 2.80 -6.05
N LEU A 38 11.53 2.73 -7.27
CA LEU A 38 10.16 2.28 -7.54
C LEU A 38 9.97 0.79 -7.25
N CYS A 39 10.99 -0.05 -7.51
CA CYS A 39 10.98 -1.45 -7.06
C CYS A 39 11.03 -1.60 -5.53
N ALA A 40 11.52 -0.60 -4.79
CA ALA A 40 11.59 -0.64 -3.32
C ALA A 40 10.22 -0.43 -2.64
N GLY A 41 9.20 0.07 -3.36
CA GLY A 41 7.85 0.27 -2.81
C GLY A 41 7.03 -1.01 -2.64
N ARG A 42 7.35 -2.08 -3.39
CA ARG A 42 6.59 -3.34 -3.38
C ARG A 42 7.32 -4.39 -2.53
N LEU A 43 6.81 -4.61 -1.32
CA LEU A 43 7.33 -5.63 -0.41
C LEU A 43 7.22 -7.03 -1.05
N ARG A 44 8.36 -7.68 -1.30
CA ARG A 44 8.44 -9.10 -1.69
C ARG A 44 8.70 -9.95 -0.45
N LEU A 45 7.76 -10.83 -0.12
CA LEU A 45 7.90 -11.76 1.00
C LEU A 45 8.69 -13.00 0.57
N PRO A 46 9.55 -13.55 1.44
CA PRO A 46 10.26 -14.79 1.15
C PRO A 46 9.28 -15.97 1.04
N ALA A 47 9.64 -16.98 0.25
CA ALA A 47 8.89 -18.22 0.20
C ALA A 47 8.80 -18.85 1.60
N GLY A 48 7.58 -19.21 2.02
CA GLY A 48 7.34 -19.74 3.36
C GLY A 48 7.29 -18.70 4.48
N TYR A 49 7.12 -17.41 4.16
CA TYR A 49 6.90 -16.35 5.15
C TYR A 49 5.78 -16.72 6.14
N ARG A 50 6.08 -16.66 7.44
CA ARG A 50 5.11 -16.97 8.50
C ARG A 50 4.31 -15.71 8.85
N HIS A 51 3.08 -15.66 8.35
CA HIS A 51 2.14 -14.58 8.70
C HIS A 51 1.82 -14.58 10.20
N GLY A 52 1.74 -13.37 10.77
CA GLY A 52 1.31 -13.11 12.13
C GLY A 52 0.13 -12.13 12.14
N THR A 53 -0.13 -11.53 13.30
CA THR A 53 -1.08 -10.43 13.44
C THR A 53 -0.55 -9.12 12.84
N TRP A 54 0.76 -8.90 12.89
CA TRP A 54 1.42 -7.73 12.32
C TRP A 54 1.42 -7.75 10.78
N ARG A 55 1.21 -6.57 10.17
CA ARG A 55 1.36 -6.40 8.73
C ARG A 55 2.81 -6.67 8.30
N PRO A 56 3.04 -7.45 7.23
CA PRO A 56 4.39 -7.66 6.73
C PRO A 56 5.07 -6.33 6.36
N GLY A 57 6.38 -6.22 6.61
CA GLY A 57 7.15 -4.99 6.39
C GLY A 57 7.25 -4.07 7.60
N THR A 58 6.42 -4.26 8.64
CA THR A 58 6.56 -3.54 9.92
C THR A 58 7.80 -4.00 10.69
N ALA A 59 8.38 -3.12 11.53
CA ALA A 59 9.55 -3.45 12.35
C ALA A 59 9.30 -4.68 13.25
N ALA A 60 8.11 -4.79 13.85
CA ALA A 60 7.73 -5.95 14.66
C ALA A 60 7.66 -7.25 13.83
N ALA A 61 7.20 -7.19 12.58
CA ALA A 61 7.17 -8.34 11.69
C ALA A 61 8.59 -8.75 11.26
N GLN A 62 9.46 -7.78 10.94
CA GLN A 62 10.86 -8.03 10.59
C GLN A 62 11.64 -8.66 11.75
N LEU A 63 11.43 -8.18 12.99
CA LEU A 63 12.07 -8.75 14.18
C LEU A 63 11.63 -10.21 14.44
N ARG A 64 10.36 -10.54 14.20
CA ARG A 64 9.83 -11.91 14.37
C ARG A 64 10.21 -12.86 13.23
N ASN A 65 10.42 -12.31 12.04
CA ASN A 65 10.74 -13.02 10.81
C ASN A 65 11.97 -12.38 10.13
N PRO A 66 13.17 -12.45 10.76
CA PRO A 66 14.37 -11.92 10.16
C PRO A 66 14.74 -12.71 8.89
N PRO A 67 15.38 -12.06 7.90
CA PRO A 67 15.88 -12.75 6.71
C PRO A 67 16.77 -13.95 7.09
N GLY A 68 16.63 -15.07 6.37
CA GLY A 68 17.39 -16.30 6.62
C GLY A 68 16.76 -17.25 7.65
N LEU A 69 15.81 -16.79 8.48
CA LEU A 69 15.13 -17.67 9.43
C LEU A 69 14.16 -18.62 8.71
N ARG A 70 14.50 -19.92 8.72
CA ARG A 70 13.64 -20.98 8.17
C ARG A 70 12.88 -21.68 9.30
N ARG A 71 11.55 -21.70 9.21
CA ARG A 71 10.66 -22.43 10.12
C ARG A 71 9.85 -23.46 9.34
N ARG A 72 9.36 -24.49 10.02
CA ARG A 72 8.38 -25.42 9.43
C ARG A 72 7.16 -24.62 8.94
N LYS A 73 6.70 -24.93 7.72
CA LYS A 73 5.50 -24.34 7.12
C LYS A 73 4.28 -24.77 7.92
N ILE A 74 3.39 -23.82 8.19
CA ILE A 74 2.09 -24.10 8.79
C ILE A 74 1.15 -24.41 7.63
N PHE A 75 0.56 -25.60 7.62
CA PHE A 75 -0.48 -25.95 6.66
C PHE A 75 -1.79 -25.32 7.14
N VAL A 76 -2.44 -24.63 6.21
CA VAL A 76 -3.70 -23.92 6.42
C VAL A 76 -4.63 -24.39 5.33
N GLU A 77 -5.89 -24.65 5.69
CA GLU A 77 -6.92 -25.02 4.72
C GLU A 77 -7.07 -23.93 3.66
N PRO A 78 -6.93 -24.25 2.37
CA PRO A 78 -7.07 -23.28 1.31
C PRO A 78 -8.54 -22.90 1.18
N ILE A 79 -8.87 -21.64 1.48
CA ILE A 79 -10.20 -21.07 1.27
C ILE A 79 -10.10 -20.10 0.10
N ALA A 80 -10.96 -20.28 -0.92
CA ALA A 80 -11.01 -19.40 -2.07
C ALA A 80 -11.41 -17.98 -1.66
N ARG A 81 -11.12 -17.00 -2.53
CA ARG A 81 -11.39 -15.61 -2.13
C ARG A 81 -12.88 -15.33 -2.07
N GLU A 82 -13.62 -15.94 -2.99
CA GLU A 82 -15.06 -15.92 -3.14
C GLU A 82 -15.77 -16.53 -1.92
N ASP A 83 -15.27 -17.65 -1.40
CA ASP A 83 -15.97 -18.42 -0.37
C ASP A 83 -15.80 -17.86 1.04
N TRP A 84 -14.94 -16.87 1.20
CA TRP A 84 -14.62 -16.29 2.49
C TRP A 84 -15.78 -15.47 3.05
N LYS A 85 -16.32 -15.88 4.20
CA LYS A 85 -17.60 -15.36 4.72
C LYS A 85 -17.48 -14.19 5.70
N VAL A 86 -16.33 -14.00 6.37
CA VAL A 86 -16.21 -13.06 7.52
C VAL A 86 -15.36 -11.83 7.19
N PHE A 87 -15.89 -10.63 7.38
CA PHE A 87 -15.21 -9.38 7.09
C PHE A 87 -14.98 -8.56 8.37
N ARG A 88 -14.08 -7.58 8.28
CA ARG A 88 -13.87 -6.60 9.36
C ARG A 88 -15.16 -5.80 9.56
N GLY A 89 -15.61 -5.69 10.81
CA GLY A 89 -16.85 -5.02 11.18
C GLY A 89 -18.06 -5.95 11.30
N ASP A 90 -17.93 -7.23 10.98
CA ASP A 90 -19.01 -8.21 11.26
C ASP A 90 -19.11 -8.51 12.76
N THR A 91 -20.32 -8.77 13.22
CA THR A 91 -20.58 -9.33 14.56
C THR A 91 -20.53 -10.85 14.51
N VAL A 92 -19.67 -11.43 15.34
CA VAL A 92 -19.46 -12.88 15.40
C VAL A 92 -19.62 -13.39 16.83
N GLN A 93 -20.03 -14.64 16.96
CA GLN A 93 -20.05 -15.36 18.23
C GLN A 93 -18.91 -16.36 18.28
N VAL A 94 -18.23 -16.44 19.43
CA VAL A 94 -17.19 -17.44 19.68
C VAL A 94 -17.86 -18.77 20.05
N LEU A 95 -17.56 -19.84 19.33
CA LEU A 95 -18.10 -21.18 19.57
C LEU A 95 -17.29 -21.96 20.60
N THR A 96 -15.96 -21.81 20.57
CA THR A 96 -15.03 -22.59 21.42
C THR A 96 -13.96 -21.71 22.04
N GLY A 97 -13.48 -22.09 23.22
CA GLY A 97 -12.43 -21.39 23.95
C GLY A 97 -12.92 -20.70 25.22
N LYS A 98 -12.07 -19.84 25.80
CA LYS A 98 -12.30 -19.17 27.10
C LYS A 98 -13.57 -18.31 27.12
N ASP A 99 -13.88 -17.68 26.00
CA ASP A 99 -14.98 -16.72 25.85
C ASP A 99 -16.14 -17.27 25.00
N ALA A 100 -16.34 -18.60 25.02
CA ALA A 100 -17.42 -19.25 24.27
C ALA A 100 -18.81 -18.67 24.63
N GLY A 101 -19.65 -18.48 23.61
CA GLY A 101 -20.99 -17.90 23.73
C GLY A 101 -21.03 -16.37 23.72
N LYS A 102 -19.90 -15.68 23.88
CA LYS A 102 -19.87 -14.21 23.79
C LYS A 102 -19.85 -13.75 22.34
N GLN A 103 -20.46 -12.58 22.11
CA GLN A 103 -20.55 -11.93 20.80
C GLN A 103 -19.75 -10.64 20.82
N ALA A 104 -19.04 -10.36 19.74
CA ALA A 104 -18.31 -9.11 19.55
C ALA A 104 -17.99 -8.86 18.07
N MET A 105 -17.49 -7.67 17.76
CA MET A 105 -17.17 -7.26 16.40
C MET A 105 -15.76 -7.71 15.97
N VAL A 106 -15.60 -7.98 14.68
CA VAL A 106 -14.32 -8.38 14.07
C VAL A 106 -13.45 -7.15 13.80
N THR A 107 -12.33 -7.05 14.50
CA THR A 107 -11.35 -5.95 14.35
C THR A 107 -10.35 -6.21 13.22
N GLN A 108 -9.90 -7.45 13.02
CA GLN A 108 -8.89 -7.77 12.00
C GLN A 108 -9.08 -9.16 11.43
N VAL A 109 -8.84 -9.29 10.13
CA VAL A 109 -8.85 -10.57 9.42
C VAL A 109 -7.49 -10.83 8.77
N VAL A 110 -6.93 -12.01 8.99
CA VAL A 110 -5.67 -12.49 8.40
C VAL A 110 -5.94 -13.74 7.58
N ARG A 111 -6.28 -13.54 6.31
CA ARG A 111 -6.68 -14.62 5.37
C ARG A 111 -5.59 -15.66 5.14
N ALA A 112 -4.31 -15.27 5.18
CA ALA A 112 -3.19 -16.20 4.98
C ALA A 112 -3.08 -17.31 6.05
N ARG A 113 -3.78 -17.17 7.18
CA ARG A 113 -3.79 -18.15 8.28
C ARG A 113 -5.19 -18.53 8.75
N ASN A 114 -6.21 -18.13 8.01
CA ASN A 114 -7.61 -18.28 8.39
C ASN A 114 -7.91 -17.71 9.79
N TRP A 115 -7.26 -16.60 10.12
CA TRP A 115 -7.32 -15.98 11.45
C TRP A 115 -8.24 -14.77 11.47
N VAL A 116 -8.98 -14.65 12.57
CA VAL A 116 -9.87 -13.54 12.87
C VAL A 116 -9.59 -13.04 14.27
N VAL A 117 -9.47 -11.73 14.43
CA VAL A 117 -9.30 -11.06 15.73
C VAL A 117 -10.60 -10.37 16.05
N VAL A 118 -11.14 -10.67 17.22
CA VAL A 118 -12.43 -10.19 17.71
C VAL A 118 -12.18 -9.27 18.89
N GLU A 119 -12.89 -8.14 18.94
CA GLU A 119 -12.68 -7.11 19.94
C GLU A 119 -12.95 -7.61 21.36
N GLY A 120 -12.00 -7.42 22.27
CA GLY A 120 -12.14 -7.73 23.70
C GLY A 120 -12.29 -9.22 24.07
N LEU A 121 -12.37 -10.13 23.09
CA LEU A 121 -12.53 -11.57 23.30
C LEU A 121 -11.22 -12.33 23.04
N ASN A 122 -11.08 -13.49 23.68
CA ASN A 122 -9.88 -14.32 23.62
C ASN A 122 -8.61 -13.52 23.95
N THR A 123 -8.70 -12.72 25.02
CA THR A 123 -7.63 -11.80 25.41
C THR A 123 -6.64 -12.45 26.37
N HIS A 124 -5.38 -12.08 26.21
CA HIS A 124 -4.31 -12.31 27.17
C HIS A 124 -3.72 -10.98 27.60
N TYR A 125 -3.24 -10.89 28.82
CA TYR A 125 -2.66 -9.66 29.32
C TYR A 125 -1.16 -9.60 29.05
N ARG A 126 -0.65 -8.42 28.71
CA ARG A 126 0.77 -8.16 28.56
C ARG A 126 1.13 -6.75 29.01
N TYR A 127 2.39 -6.56 29.37
CA TYR A 127 2.94 -5.24 29.64
C TYR A 127 3.38 -4.57 28.34
N VAL A 128 3.03 -3.29 28.18
CA VAL A 128 3.41 -2.45 27.04
C VAL A 128 4.31 -1.31 27.52
N ASN A 129 5.22 -0.84 26.65
CA ASN A 129 6.16 0.24 26.92
C ASN A 129 7.06 0.04 28.15
N ARG A 130 7.38 -1.22 28.47
CA ARG A 130 8.29 -1.54 29.57
C ARG A 130 9.70 -1.03 29.27
N THR A 131 10.27 -0.29 30.22
CA THR A 131 11.64 0.26 30.18
C THR A 131 12.34 -0.12 31.49
N THR A 132 13.66 0.05 31.58
CA THR A 132 14.42 -0.23 32.82
C THR A 132 13.88 0.54 34.03
N LYS A 133 13.36 1.76 33.84
CA LYS A 133 12.81 2.62 34.89
C LYS A 133 11.29 2.49 35.09
N TYR A 134 10.56 1.94 34.11
CA TYR A 134 9.09 1.87 34.12
C TYR A 134 8.64 0.44 33.88
N ALA A 135 7.89 -0.12 34.83
CA ALA A 135 7.43 -1.51 34.80
C ALA A 135 6.55 -1.85 33.57
N GLY A 136 5.97 -0.84 32.92
CA GLY A 136 5.07 -0.99 31.78
C GLY A 136 3.60 -0.88 32.18
N THR A 137 2.73 -0.62 31.21
CA THR A 137 1.28 -0.60 31.41
C THR A 137 0.71 -1.97 31.16
N TYR A 138 -0.12 -2.48 32.07
CA TYR A 138 -0.81 -3.77 31.92
C TYR A 138 -2.03 -3.61 31.01
N ILE A 139 -2.01 -4.26 29.84
CA ILE A 139 -3.05 -4.10 28.82
C ILE A 139 -3.50 -5.47 28.33
N ALA A 140 -4.81 -5.63 28.14
CA ALA A 140 -5.38 -6.80 27.47
C ALA A 140 -5.10 -6.72 25.95
N SER A 141 -4.56 -7.79 25.37
CA SER A 141 -4.33 -7.90 23.93
C SER A 141 -5.09 -9.09 23.38
N GLU A 142 -5.81 -8.88 22.28
CA GLU A 142 -6.60 -9.94 21.65
C GLU A 142 -5.68 -10.97 20.98
N ALA A 143 -6.05 -12.24 21.11
CA ALA A 143 -5.42 -13.33 20.38
C ALA A 143 -6.30 -13.76 19.19
N PRO A 144 -5.70 -14.09 18.03
CA PRO A 144 -6.46 -14.52 16.87
C PRO A 144 -7.15 -15.86 17.12
N LEU A 145 -8.38 -15.98 16.65
CA LEU A 145 -9.17 -17.20 16.56
C LEU A 145 -9.14 -17.74 15.13
N LEU A 146 -9.37 -19.04 14.97
CA LEU A 146 -9.58 -19.64 13.65
C LEU A 146 -11.01 -19.40 13.18
N LEU A 147 -11.22 -19.36 11.86
CA LEU A 147 -12.56 -19.24 11.28
C LEU A 147 -13.55 -20.29 11.80
N ASN A 148 -13.11 -21.55 11.99
CA ASN A 148 -13.99 -22.63 12.43
C ASN A 148 -14.41 -22.52 13.91
N GLN A 149 -13.80 -21.60 14.67
CA GLN A 149 -14.10 -21.36 16.09
C GLN A 149 -15.11 -20.23 16.30
N ILE A 150 -15.54 -19.58 15.22
CA ILE A 150 -16.48 -18.46 15.25
C ILE A 150 -17.64 -18.73 14.29
N SER A 151 -18.79 -18.14 14.60
CA SER A 151 -19.95 -18.12 13.72
C SER A 151 -20.43 -16.69 13.51
N LEU A 152 -20.98 -16.39 12.33
CA LEU A 152 -21.65 -15.12 12.11
C LEU A 152 -22.93 -15.07 12.93
N VAL A 153 -23.30 -13.87 13.35
CA VAL A 153 -24.53 -13.65 14.11
C VAL A 153 -25.58 -13.09 13.16
N ASP A 154 -26.76 -13.70 13.16
CA ASP A 154 -27.90 -13.16 12.44
C ASP A 154 -28.30 -11.79 13.03
N PRO A 155 -28.45 -10.75 12.20
CA PRO A 155 -28.76 -9.40 12.70
C PRO A 155 -30.12 -9.32 13.41
N GLU A 156 -31.00 -10.29 13.20
CA GLU A 156 -32.37 -10.27 13.72
C GLU A 156 -32.55 -11.10 14.98
N ASP A 157 -32.22 -12.39 14.86
CA ASP A 157 -32.34 -13.34 15.97
C ASP A 157 -31.20 -13.18 16.98
N ARG A 158 -30.11 -12.49 16.61
CA ARG A 158 -28.85 -12.41 17.38
C ARG A 158 -28.30 -13.77 17.80
N LYS A 159 -28.59 -14.79 17.02
CA LYS A 159 -28.13 -16.18 17.23
C LYS A 159 -27.02 -16.52 16.24
N PRO A 160 -26.12 -17.46 16.58
CA PRO A 160 -25.08 -17.92 15.66
C PRO A 160 -25.70 -18.69 14.51
N THR A 161 -25.22 -18.45 13.30
CA THR A 161 -25.79 -19.05 12.09
C THR A 161 -24.74 -19.40 11.05
N GLU A 162 -25.03 -20.46 10.32
CA GLU A 162 -24.29 -20.78 9.12
C GLU A 162 -24.75 -19.91 7.96
N VAL A 163 -23.80 -19.49 7.15
CA VAL A 163 -24.00 -18.52 6.08
C VAL A 163 -23.57 -19.13 4.76
N GLU A 164 -24.32 -18.86 3.70
CA GLU A 164 -23.97 -19.22 2.34
C GLU A 164 -24.00 -18.00 1.42
N TRP A 165 -23.32 -18.11 0.29
CA TRP A 165 -23.34 -17.08 -0.74
C TRP A 165 -24.48 -17.37 -1.73
N ARG A 166 -25.34 -16.39 -1.97
CA ARG A 166 -26.38 -16.43 -3.01
C ARG A 166 -26.31 -15.16 -3.87
N TYR A 167 -26.99 -15.19 -5.01
CA TYR A 167 -27.18 -14.02 -5.86
C TYR A 167 -28.60 -13.48 -5.69
N THR A 168 -28.74 -12.17 -5.65
CA THR A 168 -30.04 -11.50 -5.72
C THR A 168 -30.56 -11.49 -7.17
N GLU A 169 -31.82 -11.13 -7.36
CA GLU A 169 -32.43 -10.97 -8.68
C GLU A 169 -31.74 -9.89 -9.52
N GLU A 170 -31.14 -8.89 -8.86
CA GLU A 170 -30.35 -7.81 -9.47
C GLU A 170 -28.93 -8.27 -9.88
N GLY A 171 -28.54 -9.51 -9.52
CA GLY A 171 -27.23 -10.08 -9.80
C GLY A 171 -26.16 -9.77 -8.75
N GLU A 172 -26.51 -9.12 -7.64
CA GLU A 172 -25.56 -8.85 -6.56
C GLU A 172 -25.30 -10.10 -5.73
N ARG A 173 -24.02 -10.33 -5.39
CA ARG A 173 -23.63 -11.46 -4.56
C ARG A 173 -23.74 -11.09 -3.08
N VAL A 174 -24.65 -11.76 -2.38
CA VAL A 174 -24.96 -11.50 -0.98
C VAL A 174 -24.77 -12.74 -0.09
N ARG A 175 -24.55 -12.49 1.19
CA ARG A 175 -24.51 -13.54 2.21
C ARG A 175 -25.91 -13.78 2.75
N VAL A 176 -26.35 -15.03 2.82
CA VAL A 176 -27.67 -15.42 3.32
C VAL A 176 -27.51 -16.36 4.50
N SER A 177 -28.25 -16.10 5.58
CA SER A 177 -28.33 -16.98 6.73
C SER A 177 -29.15 -18.22 6.40
N LEU A 178 -28.62 -19.40 6.69
CA LEU A 178 -29.36 -20.66 6.55
C LEU A 178 -30.48 -20.82 7.58
N ARG A 179 -30.40 -20.09 8.70
CA ARG A 179 -31.37 -20.20 9.78
C ARG A 179 -32.63 -19.37 9.52
N SER A 180 -32.44 -18.09 9.22
CA SER A 180 -33.54 -17.13 9.01
C SER A 180 -33.88 -16.92 7.54
N GLY A 181 -33.01 -17.37 6.62
CA GLY A 181 -33.13 -17.10 5.19
C GLY A 181 -32.83 -15.65 4.80
N ARG A 182 -32.39 -14.82 5.76
CA ARG A 182 -32.23 -13.38 5.54
C ARG A 182 -30.82 -13.00 5.14
N ILE A 183 -30.73 -11.86 4.47
CA ILE A 183 -29.48 -11.33 3.93
C ILE A 183 -28.67 -10.70 5.05
N ILE A 184 -27.41 -11.12 5.20
CA ILE A 184 -26.44 -10.50 6.10
C ILE A 184 -25.60 -9.52 5.26
N PRO A 185 -25.85 -8.20 5.35
CA PRO A 185 -25.14 -7.23 4.54
C PRO A 185 -23.64 -7.25 4.82
N LEU A 186 -22.83 -6.87 3.84
CA LEU A 186 -21.40 -6.67 4.06
C LEU A 186 -21.19 -5.39 4.88
N PRO A 187 -20.35 -5.42 5.94
CA PRO A 187 -20.08 -4.24 6.74
C PRO A 187 -19.33 -3.20 5.91
N LEU A 188 -19.58 -1.92 6.20
CA LEU A 188 -18.90 -0.82 5.52
C LEU A 188 -17.39 -0.93 5.72
N ARG A 189 -16.66 -1.21 4.63
CA ARG A 189 -15.21 -1.33 4.67
C ARG A 189 -14.59 0.05 4.70
N GLN A 190 -14.06 0.46 5.87
CA GLN A 190 -13.25 1.66 5.94
C GLN A 190 -12.07 1.58 4.95
N ARG A 191 -11.87 2.64 4.17
CA ARG A 191 -10.76 2.74 3.21
C ARG A 191 -9.43 2.58 3.93
N TRP A 192 -8.48 1.89 3.28
CA TRP A 192 -7.15 1.68 3.87
C TRP A 192 -6.35 2.97 4.02
N ASP A 193 -6.68 3.98 3.20
CA ASP A 193 -6.11 5.33 3.23
C ASP A 193 -6.56 6.15 4.45
N GLY A 194 -7.65 5.75 5.11
CA GLY A 194 -8.28 6.52 6.19
C GLY A 194 -9.10 7.73 5.73
N ILE A 195 -9.11 8.04 4.43
CA ILE A 195 -9.88 9.15 3.86
C ILE A 195 -11.37 8.82 3.86
N VAL A 196 -12.19 9.74 4.39
CA VAL A 196 -13.65 9.71 4.31
C VAL A 196 -14.07 10.67 3.20
N PRO A 197 -14.59 10.18 2.06
CA PRO A 197 -14.90 11.03 0.91
C PRO A 197 -15.86 12.18 1.21
N GLU A 198 -16.85 11.94 2.08
CA GLU A 198 -17.84 12.95 2.49
C GLU A 198 -17.23 14.13 3.25
N GLN A 199 -16.05 13.95 3.84
CA GLN A 199 -15.33 14.98 4.62
C GLN A 199 -14.16 15.57 3.84
N TRP A 200 -14.02 15.21 2.56
CA TRP A 200 -12.91 15.67 1.74
C TRP A 200 -13.07 17.16 1.41
N ILE A 201 -11.97 17.90 1.53
CA ILE A 201 -11.88 19.32 1.17
C ILE A 201 -10.71 19.45 0.21
N ASP A 202 -10.98 20.02 -0.96
CA ASP A 202 -9.97 20.18 -2.00
C ASP A 202 -8.85 21.13 -1.56
N GLY A 203 -7.61 20.67 -1.71
CA GLY A 203 -6.41 21.45 -1.44
C GLY A 203 -6.00 22.31 -2.64
N PRO A 204 -4.91 23.10 -2.48
CA PRO A 204 -4.44 24.00 -3.53
C PRO A 204 -3.90 23.31 -4.79
N LYS A 205 -3.70 21.99 -4.75
CA LYS A 205 -3.19 21.18 -5.86
C LYS A 205 -4.19 20.11 -6.32
N ASP A 206 -5.39 20.13 -5.76
CA ASP A 206 -6.43 19.19 -6.13
C ASP A 206 -7.30 19.84 -7.21
N THR A 207 -7.53 19.12 -8.30
CA THR A 207 -8.38 19.56 -9.41
C THR A 207 -9.84 19.49 -9.01
N THR A 208 -10.67 20.43 -9.45
CA THR A 208 -12.11 20.37 -9.21
C THR A 208 -12.72 19.17 -9.94
N VAL A 209 -13.87 18.71 -9.45
CA VAL A 209 -14.58 17.56 -10.04
C VAL A 209 -15.10 17.90 -11.45
N GLU A 210 -15.50 19.15 -11.68
CA GLU A 210 -15.98 19.64 -12.97
C GLU A 210 -14.87 19.56 -14.02
N ASP A 211 -13.72 20.20 -13.75
CA ASP A 211 -12.56 20.19 -14.65
C ASP A 211 -12.06 18.76 -14.96
N ALA A 212 -12.18 17.84 -13.99
CA ALA A 212 -11.73 16.46 -14.14
C ALA A 212 -12.70 15.57 -14.94
N LEU A 213 -13.99 15.88 -14.93
CA LEU A 213 -15.02 15.13 -15.66
C LEU A 213 -15.30 15.70 -17.05
N ASP A 214 -14.74 16.87 -17.36
CA ASP A 214 -14.85 17.51 -18.66
C ASP A 214 -14.31 16.61 -19.78
N LYS A 215 -15.23 16.26 -20.70
CA LYS A 215 -14.94 15.40 -21.86
C LYS A 215 -14.27 16.21 -22.97
N THR A 216 -12.97 16.41 -22.84
CA THR A 216 -12.14 17.17 -23.78
C THR A 216 -11.59 16.34 -24.94
N TYR A 217 -11.58 15.01 -24.81
CA TYR A 217 -11.02 14.12 -25.84
C TYR A 217 -11.90 14.03 -27.08
N LEU A 218 -11.32 14.36 -28.24
CA LEU A 218 -11.93 14.18 -29.55
C LEU A 218 -11.21 13.02 -30.27
N PRO A 219 -11.91 11.94 -30.63
CA PRO A 219 -11.26 10.82 -31.31
C PRO A 219 -10.80 11.25 -32.71
N SER A 220 -9.50 11.16 -32.97
CA SER A 220 -8.89 11.52 -34.24
C SER A 220 -7.99 10.38 -34.75
N LEU A 221 -7.63 10.44 -36.03
CA LEU A 221 -6.66 9.51 -36.64
C LEU A 221 -5.22 9.99 -36.54
N LYS A 222 -4.99 11.15 -35.90
CA LYS A 222 -3.66 11.70 -35.66
C LYS A 222 -3.09 11.12 -34.38
N THR A 223 -1.76 11.10 -34.30
CA THR A 223 -1.06 10.82 -33.04
C THR A 223 -1.08 12.04 -32.13
N PHE A 224 -0.90 11.82 -30.83
CA PHE A 224 -0.84 12.90 -29.83
C PHE A 224 0.26 13.91 -30.16
N GLU A 225 1.40 13.43 -30.63
CA GLU A 225 2.53 14.27 -31.04
C GLU A 225 2.17 15.16 -32.23
N GLU A 226 1.51 14.60 -33.26
CA GLU A 226 1.06 15.36 -34.44
C GLU A 226 0.04 16.43 -34.05
N GLU A 227 -0.93 16.10 -33.19
CA GLU A 227 -1.93 17.06 -32.72
C GLU A 227 -1.31 18.22 -31.94
N ILE A 228 -0.34 17.93 -31.07
CA ILE A 228 0.40 18.97 -30.34
C ILE A 228 1.25 19.81 -31.28
N MET A 229 1.91 19.19 -32.25
CA MET A 229 2.69 19.92 -33.25
C MET A 229 1.79 20.88 -34.03
N ASP A 230 0.62 20.43 -34.46
CA ASP A 230 -0.37 21.25 -35.14
C ASP A 230 -0.89 22.38 -34.22
N ALA A 231 -1.21 22.07 -32.96
CA ALA A 231 -1.73 23.03 -31.98
C ALA A 231 -0.71 24.11 -31.59
N MET A 232 0.57 23.74 -31.50
CA MET A 232 1.68 24.68 -31.24
C MET A 232 2.21 25.35 -32.52
N GLY A 233 1.70 24.99 -33.71
CA GLY A 233 2.15 25.52 -35.00
C GLY A 233 3.57 25.11 -35.40
N ILE A 234 4.06 23.98 -34.90
CA ILE A 234 5.41 23.47 -35.17
C ILE A 234 5.41 22.72 -36.51
N VAL A 235 6.21 23.19 -37.46
CA VAL A 235 6.34 22.57 -38.78
C VAL A 235 7.70 21.89 -38.91
N GLU A 236 7.72 20.56 -39.02
CA GLU A 236 8.95 19.79 -39.29
C GLU A 236 9.06 19.47 -40.79
N THR A 237 10.00 20.14 -41.45
CA THR A 237 10.26 19.95 -42.89
C THR A 237 11.13 18.74 -43.19
N ARG A 238 11.89 18.22 -42.22
CA ARG A 238 12.81 17.09 -42.43
C ARG A 238 12.03 15.78 -42.41
N ARG A 239 12.42 14.84 -43.27
CA ARG A 239 11.87 13.47 -43.29
C ARG A 239 12.80 12.52 -42.53
N ALA A 240 12.22 11.64 -41.72
CA ALA A 240 12.96 10.60 -41.02
C ALA A 240 13.68 9.69 -42.03
N LYS A 241 14.99 9.46 -41.82
CA LYS A 241 15.77 8.53 -42.65
C LYS A 241 15.41 7.09 -42.27
N LYS A 242 15.43 6.19 -43.25
CA LYS A 242 15.22 4.76 -43.01
C LYS A 242 16.29 4.23 -42.05
N SER A 243 15.87 3.53 -41.00
CA SER A 243 16.74 2.84 -40.05
C SER A 243 16.38 1.36 -39.99
N TYR A 244 17.36 0.52 -39.69
CA TYR A 244 17.16 -0.91 -39.49
C TYR A 244 17.00 -1.19 -37.99
N TRP A 245 16.05 -2.05 -37.66
CA TRP A 245 15.82 -2.57 -36.31
C TRP A 245 16.04 -4.09 -36.37
N TYR A 246 17.00 -4.59 -35.61
CA TYR A 246 17.38 -6.01 -35.54
C TYR A 246 17.47 -6.47 -34.08
#